data_AF-A0A7C8CY79-F1
#
_entry.id   AF-A0A7C8CY79-F1
#
_cell.length_a   1.000
_cell.length_b   1.000
_cell.length_c   1.000
_cell.angle_alpha   90.00
_cell.angle_beta   90.00
_cell.angle_gamma   90.00
#
_symmetry.space_group_name_H-M   'P 1'
#
loop_
_entity.id
_entity.type
_entity.pdbx_description
1 polymer ?
#
loop_
_entity_poly.entity_id
_entity_poly.type
_entity_poly.pdbx_seq_one_letter_code
_entity_poly.pdbx_strand_id
1 'polypeptide(L)'
;GYMTRILTGGLMGTFMWANVWFVIWPAQQVVIRSAEQVAGGGEPIPEAAARGGKAGMASRTNTLLSLPMLYFMVASIHGTQASGGVWGGEMSTTALVIGLAIVVLIEANAIWGKMMNAIQSVSAVITSSLILTVIMAGVVHYA
;
A
#
# COMPACT_ATOMS: atom_id res chain seq x y z
N GLY A 1 14.97 -16.27 4.16
CA GLY A 1 15.32 -16.33 5.60
C GLY A 1 14.48 -15.37 6.43
N TYR A 2 14.64 -15.35 7.77
CA TYR A 2 13.89 -14.43 8.67
C TYR A 2 14.11 -12.95 8.33
N MET A 3 15.38 -12.57 8.15
CA MET A 3 15.77 -11.19 7.82
C MET A 3 15.13 -10.69 6.53
N THR A 4 15.06 -11.53 5.48
CA THR A 4 14.50 -11.13 4.19
C THR A 4 13.01 -10.82 4.29
N ARG A 5 12.23 -11.57 5.10
CA ARG A 5 10.79 -11.32 5.31
C ARG A 5 10.54 -9.99 6.03
N ILE A 6 11.31 -9.70 7.06
CA ILE A 6 11.20 -8.44 7.81
C ILE A 6 11.61 -7.25 6.95
N LEU A 7 12.68 -7.37 6.16
CA LEU A 7 13.09 -6.30 5.26
C LEU A 7 11.99 -6.00 4.22
N THR A 8 11.34 -7.02 3.66
CA THR A 8 10.22 -6.82 2.73
C THR A 8 9.01 -6.17 3.39
N GLY A 9 8.56 -6.67 4.55
CA GLY A 9 7.45 -6.07 5.30
C GLY A 9 7.76 -4.64 5.77
N GLY A 10 8.97 -4.42 6.28
CA GLY A 10 9.47 -3.12 6.71
C GLY A 10 9.60 -2.11 5.58
N LEU A 11 9.99 -2.54 4.37
CA LEU A 11 10.03 -1.66 3.20
C LEU A 11 8.63 -1.25 2.75
N MET A 12 7.66 -2.17 2.74
CA MET A 12 6.25 -1.81 2.49
C MET A 12 5.78 -0.77 3.52
N GLY A 13 6.07 -0.98 4.80
CA GLY A 13 5.77 0.00 5.85
C GLY A 13 6.46 1.36 5.64
N THR A 14 7.69 1.36 5.10
CA THR A 14 8.45 2.57 4.78
C THR A 14 7.82 3.34 3.62
N PHE A 15 7.40 2.67 2.55
CA PHE A 15 6.65 3.31 1.46
C PHE A 15 5.31 3.86 1.95
N MET A 16 4.60 3.10 2.77
CA MET A 16 3.32 3.55 3.35
C MET A 16 3.51 4.79 4.22
N TRP A 17 4.57 4.83 5.02
CA TRP A 17 4.95 6.02 5.80
C TRP A 17 5.29 7.21 4.88
N ALA A 18 6.06 6.98 3.82
CA ALA A 18 6.41 8.02 2.85
C ALA A 18 5.15 8.58 2.14
N ASN A 19 4.19 7.72 1.78
CA ASN A 19 2.90 8.13 1.22
C ASN A 19 2.14 9.06 2.16
N VAL A 20 2.14 8.78 3.47
CA VAL A 20 1.48 9.64 4.47
C VAL A 20 2.14 11.02 4.51
N TRP A 21 3.45 11.08 4.67
CA TRP A 21 4.13 12.34 4.94
C TRP A 21 4.39 13.21 3.72
N PHE A 22 4.66 12.61 2.56
CA PHE A 22 5.04 13.36 1.36
C PHE A 22 3.92 13.52 0.33
N VAL A 23 2.84 12.71 0.42
CA VAL A 23 1.73 12.78 -0.54
C VAL A 23 0.42 13.15 0.15
N ILE A 24 -0.01 12.38 1.16
CA ILE A 24 -1.33 12.53 1.78
C ILE A 24 -1.40 13.81 2.60
N TRP A 25 -0.48 14.01 3.55
CA TRP A 25 -0.51 15.15 4.45
C TRP A 25 -0.43 16.50 3.73
N PRO A 26 0.52 16.75 2.81
CA PRO A 26 0.59 18.03 2.10
C PRO A 26 -0.64 18.29 1.22
N ALA A 27 -1.23 17.24 0.64
CA ALA A 27 -2.46 17.37 -0.13
C ALA A 27 -3.68 17.67 0.76
N GLN A 28 -3.78 17.01 1.92
CA GLN A 28 -4.83 17.26 2.90
C GLN A 28 -4.76 18.68 3.47
N GLN A 29 -3.57 19.24 3.69
CA GLN A 29 -3.43 20.64 4.11
C GLN A 29 -4.09 21.61 3.11
N VAL A 30 -3.95 21.38 1.80
CA VAL A 30 -4.62 22.21 0.77
C VAL A 30 -6.13 22.01 0.79
N VAL A 31 -6.59 20.76 0.91
CA VAL A 31 -8.03 20.44 0.98
C VAL A 31 -8.68 21.08 2.20
N ILE A 32 -8.04 21.00 3.37
CA ILE A 32 -8.54 21.59 4.62
C ILE A 32 -8.61 23.11 4.49
N ARG A 33 -7.55 23.76 4.01
CA ARG A 33 -7.55 25.21 3.77
C ARG A 33 -8.64 25.64 2.80
N SER A 34 -8.88 24.86 1.74
CA SER A 34 -9.98 25.12 0.81
C SER A 34 -11.35 25.01 1.49
N ALA A 35 -11.54 24.02 2.37
CA ALA A 35 -12.79 23.85 3.10
C ALA A 35 -13.03 25.01 4.09
N GLU A 36 -11.99 25.46 4.79
CA GLU A 36 -12.05 26.63 5.68
C GLU A 36 -12.42 27.92 4.92
N GLN A 37 -11.82 28.14 3.75
CA GLN A 37 -12.13 29.29 2.91
C GLN A 37 -13.59 29.31 2.44
N VAL A 38 -14.11 28.16 2.01
CA VAL A 38 -15.52 28.00 1.61
C VAL A 38 -16.46 28.20 2.79
N ALA A 39 -16.11 27.67 3.97
CA ALA A 39 -16.89 27.88 5.19
C ALA A 39 -16.96 29.37 5.60
N GLY A 40 -15.91 30.14 5.29
CA GLY A 40 -15.86 31.60 5.46
C GLY A 40 -16.55 32.41 4.36
N GLY A 41 -17.19 31.77 3.37
CA GLY A 41 -17.86 32.44 2.24
C GLY A 41 -16.95 32.83 1.09
N GLY A 42 -15.70 32.34 1.06
CA GLY A 42 -14.79 32.49 -0.07
C GLY A 42 -14.92 31.37 -1.10
N GLU A 43 -14.28 31.54 -2.25
CA GLU A 43 -14.24 30.50 -3.30
C GLU A 43 -13.31 29.34 -2.93
N PRO A 44 -13.56 28.10 -3.39
CA PRO A 44 -12.66 26.97 -3.18
C PRO A 44 -11.32 27.16 -3.91
N ILE A 45 -10.26 26.58 -3.33
CA ILE A 45 -8.94 26.53 -3.98
C ILE A 45 -9.04 25.62 -5.21
N PRO A 46 -8.72 26.09 -6.43
CA PRO A 46 -8.94 25.33 -7.67
C PRO A 46 -8.29 23.94 -7.68
N GLU A 47 -7.08 23.81 -7.12
CA GLU A 47 -6.33 22.55 -7.10
C GLU A 47 -6.73 21.58 -5.97
N ALA A 48 -7.59 21.98 -5.03
CA ALA A 48 -7.91 21.18 -3.85
C ALA A 48 -8.53 19.83 -4.22
N ALA A 49 -9.44 19.79 -5.19
CA ALA A 49 -10.07 18.55 -5.65
C ALA A 49 -9.05 17.56 -6.23
N ALA A 50 -8.13 18.04 -7.09
CA ALA A 50 -7.09 17.21 -7.67
C ALA A 50 -6.11 16.68 -6.61
N ARG A 51 -5.74 17.53 -5.64
CA ARG A 51 -4.90 17.14 -4.49
C ARG A 51 -5.60 16.08 -3.62
N GLY A 52 -6.89 16.26 -3.34
CA GLY A 52 -7.70 15.27 -2.63
C GLY A 52 -7.77 13.93 -3.34
N GLY A 53 -7.92 13.93 -4.67
CA GLY A 53 -7.84 12.71 -5.48
C GLY A 53 -6.50 11.99 -5.35
N LYS A 54 -5.39 12.72 -5.37
CA LYS A 54 -4.04 12.15 -5.18
C LYS A 54 -3.83 11.57 -3.78
N ALA A 55 -4.29 12.27 -2.74
CA ALA A 55 -4.25 11.78 -1.36
C ALA A 55 -5.09 10.50 -1.20
N GLY A 56 -6.29 10.46 -1.77
CA GLY A 56 -7.15 9.28 -1.74
C GLY A 56 -6.54 8.07 -2.46
N MET A 57 -5.79 8.32 -3.54
CA MET A 57 -5.10 7.27 -4.27
C MET A 57 -3.95 6.66 -3.48
N ALA A 58 -3.08 7.50 -2.89
CA ALA A 58 -2.02 7.03 -2.00
C ALA A 58 -2.57 6.31 -0.75
N SER A 59 -3.67 6.80 -0.17
CA SER A 59 -4.32 6.13 0.97
C SER A 59 -4.83 4.73 0.61
N ARG A 60 -5.41 4.55 -0.59
CA ARG A 60 -5.89 3.25 -1.05
C ARG A 60 -4.73 2.30 -1.36
N THR A 61 -3.63 2.81 -1.88
CA THR A 61 -2.39 2.02 -2.01
C THR A 61 -1.89 1.54 -0.66
N ASN A 62 -1.88 2.40 0.37
CA ASN A 62 -1.52 1.98 1.72
C ASN A 62 -2.44 0.88 2.24
N THR A 63 -3.75 1.00 2.05
CA THR A 63 -4.70 -0.07 2.41
C THR A 63 -4.43 -1.35 1.62
N LEU A 64 -4.16 -1.26 0.31
CA LEU A 64 -3.83 -2.40 -0.54
C LEU A 64 -2.60 -3.16 -0.01
N LEU A 65 -1.56 -2.45 0.43
CA LEU A 65 -0.31 -3.03 0.93
C LEU A 65 -0.36 -3.53 2.37
N SER A 66 -1.39 -3.16 3.14
CA SER A 66 -1.49 -3.50 4.57
C SER A 66 -1.54 -5.01 4.86
N LEU A 67 -2.37 -5.79 4.15
CA LEU A 67 -2.44 -7.25 4.35
C LEU A 67 -1.18 -7.98 3.87
N PRO A 68 -0.60 -7.68 2.69
CA PRO A 68 0.68 -8.26 2.29
C PRO A 68 1.80 -7.96 3.28
N MET A 69 1.89 -6.72 3.77
CA MET A 69 2.87 -6.33 4.77
C MET A 69 2.68 -7.13 6.06
N LEU A 70 1.45 -7.23 6.57
CA LEU A 70 1.14 -8.01 7.76
C LEU A 70 1.47 -9.49 7.56
N TYR A 71 1.20 -10.06 6.39
CA TYR A 71 1.58 -11.43 6.04
C TYR A 71 3.10 -11.63 6.21
N PHE A 72 3.94 -10.78 5.63
CA PHE A 72 5.39 -10.91 5.74
C PHE A 72 5.91 -10.71 7.17
N MET A 73 5.34 -9.78 7.93
CA MET A 73 5.76 -9.50 9.30
C MET A 73 5.29 -10.58 10.28
N VAL A 74 4.04 -11.04 10.22
CA VAL A 74 3.52 -12.11 11.09
C VAL A 74 4.19 -13.44 10.77
N ALA A 75 4.45 -13.73 9.48
CA ALA A 75 5.19 -14.92 9.04
C ALA A 75 6.63 -14.98 9.54
N SER A 76 7.21 -13.83 9.91
CA SER A 76 8.57 -13.79 10.45
C SER A 76 8.61 -14.18 11.94
N ILE A 77 7.59 -13.83 12.73
CA ILE A 77 7.59 -13.99 14.18
C ILE A 77 7.08 -15.37 14.64
N HIS A 78 6.12 -15.95 13.94
CA HIS A 78 5.39 -17.13 14.42
C HIS A 78 5.64 -18.42 13.60
N GLY A 79 6.65 -18.43 12.73
CA GLY A 79 6.95 -19.57 11.84
C GLY A 79 5.90 -19.81 10.75
N THR A 80 6.15 -20.79 9.89
CA THR A 80 5.29 -21.17 8.73
C THR A 80 3.85 -21.54 9.11
N GLN A 81 3.61 -21.94 10.36
CA GLN A 81 2.29 -22.32 10.88
C GLN A 81 1.32 -21.12 11.00
N ALA A 82 1.82 -19.93 11.29
CA ALA A 82 0.99 -18.73 11.51
C ALA A 82 0.81 -17.85 10.27
N SER A 83 1.57 -18.11 9.20
CA SER A 83 1.50 -17.39 7.92
C SER A 83 0.56 -18.05 6.91
N GLY A 84 -0.49 -18.72 7.36
CA GLY A 84 -1.43 -19.43 6.47
C GLY A 84 -1.09 -20.90 6.21
N GLY A 85 -0.32 -21.56 7.09
CA GLY A 85 -0.10 -23.00 7.04
C GLY A 85 0.58 -23.47 5.74
N VAL A 86 -0.17 -24.17 4.88
CA VAL A 86 0.27 -24.78 3.59
C VAL A 86 0.97 -23.79 2.63
N TRP A 87 0.76 -22.48 2.81
CA TRP A 87 1.36 -21.41 1.98
C TRP A 87 2.62 -20.78 2.59
N GLY A 88 3.18 -21.37 3.65
CA GLY A 88 4.43 -20.96 4.27
C GLY A 88 5.65 -21.61 3.59
N GLY A 89 6.31 -20.89 2.68
CA GLY A 89 7.58 -21.30 2.03
C GLY A 89 8.80 -20.55 2.55
N GLU A 90 10.00 -21.12 2.41
CA GLU A 90 11.24 -20.36 2.65
C GLU A 90 11.37 -19.23 1.62
N MET A 91 11.48 -17.99 2.10
CA MET A 91 11.59 -16.86 1.19
C MET A 91 13.00 -16.82 0.57
N SER A 92 13.07 -17.14 -0.72
CA SER A 92 14.26 -17.07 -1.56
C SER A 92 14.62 -15.63 -1.93
N THR A 93 15.86 -15.41 -2.39
CA THR A 93 16.28 -14.10 -2.92
C THR A 93 15.47 -13.72 -4.17
N THR A 94 15.09 -14.71 -4.99
CA THR A 94 14.23 -14.52 -6.17
C THR A 94 12.85 -14.01 -5.77
N ALA A 95 12.22 -14.68 -4.79
CA ALA A 95 10.92 -14.26 -4.25
C ALA A 95 10.97 -12.85 -3.64
N LEU A 96 12.08 -12.49 -2.98
CA LEU A 96 12.31 -11.12 -2.50
C LEU A 96 12.28 -10.11 -3.65
N VAL A 97 13.07 -10.33 -4.70
CA VAL A 97 13.17 -9.40 -5.83
C VAL A 97 11.83 -9.24 -6.53
N ILE A 98 11.12 -10.35 -6.77
CA ILE A 98 9.79 -10.31 -7.40
C ILE A 98 8.78 -9.56 -6.52
N GLY A 99 8.73 -9.87 -5.21
CA GLY A 99 7.83 -9.19 -4.29
C GLY A 99 8.11 -7.68 -4.20
N LEU A 100 9.38 -7.29 -4.13
CA LEU A 100 9.78 -5.87 -4.13
C LEU A 100 9.44 -5.18 -5.45
N ALA A 101 9.65 -5.84 -6.58
CA ALA A 101 9.28 -5.30 -7.89
C ALA A 101 7.76 -5.03 -7.97
N ILE A 102 6.93 -5.95 -7.48
CA ILE A 102 5.47 -5.74 -7.42
C ILE A 102 5.12 -4.52 -6.56
N VAL A 103 5.70 -4.39 -5.37
CA VAL A 103 5.47 -3.23 -4.49
C VAL A 103 5.88 -1.93 -5.17
N VAL A 104 7.08 -1.88 -5.75
CA VAL A 104 7.59 -0.66 -6.41
C VAL A 104 6.72 -0.28 -7.61
N LEU A 105 6.21 -1.25 -8.38
CA LEU A 105 5.29 -0.99 -9.48
C LEU A 105 3.95 -0.43 -9.00
N ILE A 106 3.41 -0.97 -7.90
CA ILE A 106 2.18 -0.46 -7.27
C ILE A 106 2.40 0.97 -6.76
N GLU A 107 3.52 1.23 -6.09
CA GLU A 107 3.87 2.56 -5.58
C GLU A 107 4.17 3.57 -6.69
N ALA A 108 4.79 3.14 -7.79
CA ALA A 108 4.97 3.99 -8.97
C ALA A 108 3.61 4.40 -9.56
N ASN A 109 2.65 3.47 -9.65
CA ASN A 109 1.27 3.81 -10.02
C ASN A 109 0.63 4.74 -8.96
N ALA A 110 1.01 4.63 -7.69
CA ALA A 110 0.51 5.49 -6.62
C ALA A 110 0.92 6.97 -6.77
N ILE A 111 2.07 7.22 -7.40
CA ILE A 111 2.64 8.56 -7.53
C ILE A 111 2.26 9.21 -8.87
N TRP A 112 2.29 8.44 -9.95
CA TRP A 112 2.15 8.92 -11.34
C TRP A 112 0.92 8.38 -12.07
N GLY A 113 0.31 7.31 -11.55
CA GLY A 113 -0.74 6.58 -12.22
C GLY A 113 -2.13 7.17 -12.02
N LYS A 114 -3.11 6.42 -12.53
CA LYS A 114 -4.54 6.70 -12.36
C LYS A 114 -5.16 5.65 -11.46
N MET A 115 -6.23 6.04 -10.79
CA MET A 115 -6.96 5.13 -9.94
C MET A 115 -7.65 4.04 -10.76
N MET A 116 -7.34 2.79 -10.45
CA MET A 116 -7.93 1.62 -11.10
C MET A 116 -9.21 1.20 -10.39
N ASN A 117 -10.14 0.61 -11.14
CA ASN A 117 -11.41 0.07 -10.61
C ASN A 117 -11.17 -0.96 -9.48
N ALA A 118 -10.06 -1.70 -9.55
CA ALA A 118 -9.66 -2.71 -8.56
C ALA A 118 -9.42 -2.14 -7.15
N ILE A 119 -9.16 -0.83 -7.00
CA ILE A 119 -8.94 -0.19 -5.69
C ILE A 119 -9.86 1.02 -5.46
N GLN A 120 -10.83 1.26 -6.35
CA GLN A 120 -11.63 2.48 -6.34
C GLN A 120 -12.64 2.53 -5.18
N SER A 121 -13.14 1.39 -4.73
CA SER A 121 -14.06 1.29 -3.59
C SER A 121 -13.38 0.63 -2.39
N VAL A 122 -13.97 0.79 -1.21
CA VAL A 122 -13.49 0.15 0.03
C VAL A 122 -13.52 -1.38 -0.09
N SER A 123 -14.61 -1.95 -0.62
CA SER A 123 -14.68 -3.40 -0.85
C SER A 123 -13.67 -3.86 -1.89
N ALA A 124 -13.47 -3.10 -2.97
CA ALA A 124 -12.52 -3.44 -4.02
C ALA A 124 -11.08 -3.46 -3.49
N VAL A 125 -10.67 -2.45 -2.71
CA VAL A 125 -9.30 -2.40 -2.17
C VAL A 125 -9.05 -3.51 -1.14
N ILE A 126 -10.05 -3.86 -0.32
CA ILE A 126 -9.95 -4.99 0.63
C ILE A 126 -9.78 -6.31 -0.12
N THR A 127 -10.63 -6.57 -1.12
CA THR A 127 -10.56 -7.78 -1.95
C THR A 127 -9.22 -7.84 -2.69
N SER A 128 -8.77 -6.73 -3.28
CA SER A 128 -7.48 -6.64 -3.96
C SER A 128 -6.30 -6.86 -3.01
N SER A 129 -6.40 -6.41 -1.76
CA SER A 129 -5.37 -6.63 -0.74
C SER A 129 -5.25 -8.11 -0.37
N LEU A 130 -6.37 -8.83 -0.27
CA LEU A 130 -6.39 -10.28 -0.08
C LEU A 130 -5.79 -11.02 -1.30
N ILE A 131 -6.22 -10.66 -2.51
CA ILE A 131 -5.68 -11.25 -3.75
C ILE A 131 -4.17 -11.02 -3.84
N LEU A 132 -3.71 -9.79 -3.58
CA LEU A 132 -2.30 -9.44 -3.58
C LEU A 132 -1.52 -10.25 -2.54
N THR A 133 -2.09 -10.47 -1.36
CA THR A 133 -1.48 -11.31 -0.31
C THR A 133 -1.30 -12.75 -0.79
N VAL A 134 -2.31 -13.32 -1.46
CA VAL A 134 -2.23 -14.67 -2.04
C VAL A 134 -1.17 -14.75 -3.15
N ILE A 135 -1.09 -13.74 -4.02
CA ILE A 135 -0.06 -13.64 -5.06
C ILE A 135 1.34 -13.63 -4.41
N MET A 136 1.53 -12.77 -3.40
CA MET A 136 2.80 -12.66 -2.69
C MET A 136 3.19 -13.97 -1.97
N ALA A 137 2.21 -14.65 -1.36
CA ALA A 137 2.45 -15.96 -0.76
C ALA A 137 2.82 -17.03 -1.81
N GLY A 138 2.16 -17.02 -2.97
CA GLY A 138 2.52 -17.87 -4.11
C GLY A 138 3.94 -17.61 -4.60
N VAL A 139 4.34 -16.34 -4.73
CA VAL A 139 5.72 -15.98 -5.10
C VAL A 139 6.72 -16.53 -4.08
N VAL A 140 6.42 -16.45 -2.78
CA VAL A 140 7.27 -17.03 -1.72
C VAL A 140 7.38 -18.55 -1.83
N HIS A 141 6.34 -19.24 -2.27
CA HIS A 141 6.31 -20.70 -2.32
C HIS A 141 6.91 -21.29 -3.60
N TYR A 142 6.78 -20.60 -4.74
CA TYR A 142 7.09 -21.15 -6.06
C TYR A 142 8.33 -20.53 -6.76
N ALA A 143 8.94 -19.48 -6.20
CA ALA A 143 10.09 -18.79 -6.80
C ALA A 143 11.40 -18.95 -6.00
#